data_AF-A0AB74M5X5-F1
#
_entry.id   AF-A0AB74M5X5-F1
#
_cell.length_a   1.000
_cell.length_b   1.000
_cell.length_c   1.000
_cell.angle_alpha   90.00
_cell.angle_beta   90.00
_cell.angle_gamma   90.00
#
_symmetry.space_group_name_H-M   'P 1'
#
loop_
_entity.id
_entity.type
_entity.pdbx_description
1 polymer ?
#
loop_
_entity_poly.entity_id
_entity_poly.type
_entity_poly.pdbx_seq_one_letter_code
_entity_poly.pdbx_strand_id
1 'polypeptide(L)' 'MHPQPYEPPVEIRSTEAEAIAWAYRLVACGDAWAALIRAIEDALSDLSEAERRTEQRDRLISYGYVRAGVAAAPASDAA' A
#
# COMPACT_ATOMS: atom_id res chain seq x y z
N MET A 1 -56.64 2.89 -1.17
CA MET A 1 -55.38 2.48 -1.85
C MET A 1 -54.30 3.45 -1.38
N HIS A 2 -53.54 3.10 -0.34
CA HIS A 2 -52.42 3.94 0.09
C HIS A 2 -51.25 3.72 -0.87
N PRO A 3 -50.65 4.77 -1.45
CA PRO A 3 -49.42 4.61 -2.19
C PRO A 3 -48.35 4.14 -1.20
N GLN A 4 -47.76 2.97 -1.47
CA GLN A 4 -46.57 2.54 -0.75
C GLN A 4 -45.50 3.62 -0.97
N PRO A 5 -44.84 4.12 0.09
CA PRO A 5 -43.73 5.05 -0.09
C PRO A 5 -42.68 4.38 -0.98
N TYR A 6 -42.31 5.07 -2.06
CA TYR A 6 -41.22 4.64 -2.93
C TYR A 6 -39.93 4.70 -2.11
N GLU A 7 -39.48 3.55 -1.63
CA GLU A 7 -38.15 3.40 -1.07
C GLU A 7 -37.20 3.28 -2.27
N PRO A 8 -36.29 4.26 -2.49
CA PRO A 8 -35.35 4.17 -3.59
C PRO A 8 -34.49 2.92 -3.43
N PRO A 9 -34.15 2.20 -4.52
CA PRO A 9 -33.31 1.01 -4.42
C PRO A 9 -31.99 1.37 -3.76
N VAL A 10 -31.66 0.68 -2.67
CA VAL A 10 -30.34 0.77 -2.04
C VAL A 10 -29.33 0.27 -3.07
N GLU A 11 -28.60 1.18 -3.70
CA GLU A 11 -27.39 0.84 -4.44
C GLU A 11 -26.40 0.27 -3.43
N ILE A 12 -26.34 -1.06 -3.31
CA ILE A 12 -25.29 -1.74 -2.56
C ILE A 12 -24.01 -1.54 -3.38
N ARG A 13 -23.34 -0.41 -3.16
CA ARG A 13 -22.03 -0.16 -3.73
C ARG A 13 -21.08 -1.13 -3.06
N SER A 14 -20.53 -2.03 -3.86
CA SER A 14 -19.50 -2.93 -3.37
C SER A 14 -18.40 -2.13 -2.70
N THR A 15 -17.93 -2.60 -1.55
CA THR A 15 -16.77 -2.00 -0.93
C THR A 15 -15.56 -2.14 -1.86
N GLU A 16 -14.57 -1.28 -1.72
CA GLU A 16 -13.33 -1.39 -2.50
C GLU A 16 -12.69 -2.78 -2.32
N ALA A 17 -12.74 -3.34 -1.10
CA ALA A 17 -12.28 -4.68 -0.81
C ALA A 17 -13.06 -5.76 -1.61
N GLU A 18 -14.37 -5.62 -1.74
CA GLU A 18 -15.20 -6.53 -2.55
C GLU A 18 -14.87 -6.42 -4.04
N ALA A 19 -14.63 -5.20 -4.55
CA ALA A 19 -14.21 -4.99 -5.94
C ALA A 19 -12.85 -5.63 -6.23
N ILE A 20 -11.89 -5.49 -5.31
CA ILE A 20 -10.56 -6.12 -5.39
C ILE A 20 -10.70 -7.65 -5.35
N ALA A 21 -11.45 -8.19 -4.38
CA ALA A 21 -11.67 -9.63 -4.27
C ALA A 21 -12.33 -10.21 -5.52
N TRP A 22 -13.29 -9.48 -6.12
CA TRP A 22 -13.91 -9.86 -7.38
C TRP A 22 -12.90 -9.90 -8.54
N ALA A 23 -12.01 -8.92 -8.63
CA ALA A 23 -10.97 -8.88 -9.66
C ALA A 23 -10.03 -10.10 -9.58
N TYR A 24 -9.56 -10.46 -8.38
CA TYR A 24 -8.74 -11.67 -8.21
C TYR A 24 -9.51 -12.94 -8.57
N ARG A 25 -10.79 -13.03 -8.19
CA ARG A 25 -11.64 -14.18 -8.53
C ARG A 25 -11.85 -14.32 -10.04
N LEU A 26 -12.01 -13.21 -10.76
CA LEU A 26 -12.11 -13.23 -12.22
C LEU A 26 -10.83 -13.76 -12.87
N VAL A 27 -9.66 -13.30 -12.40
CA VAL A 27 -8.36 -13.76 -12.91
C VAL A 27 -8.12 -15.24 -12.58
N ALA A 28 -8.62 -15.73 -11.45
CA ALA A 28 -8.54 -17.12 -11.04
C ALA A 28 -9.63 -18.02 -11.68
N CYS A 29 -10.34 -17.55 -12.70
CA CYS A 29 -11.43 -18.28 -13.36
C CYS A 29 -12.50 -18.81 -12.39
N GLY A 30 -12.75 -18.08 -11.30
CA GLY A 30 -13.73 -18.45 -10.27
C GLY A 30 -13.19 -19.28 -9.11
N ASP A 31 -11.93 -19.73 -9.14
CA ASP A 31 -11.28 -20.41 -8.01
C ASP A 31 -10.97 -19.41 -6.89
N ALA A 32 -11.81 -19.43 -5.85
CA ALA A 32 -11.70 -18.52 -4.72
C ALA A 32 -10.45 -18.78 -3.87
N TRP A 33 -9.97 -20.02 -3.78
CA TRP A 33 -8.78 -20.35 -3.01
C TRP A 33 -7.53 -19.84 -3.72
N ALA A 34 -7.41 -20.10 -5.03
CA ALA A 34 -6.31 -19.57 -5.84
C ALA A 34 -6.32 -18.03 -5.87
N ALA A 35 -7.50 -17.40 -5.96
CA ALA A 35 -7.66 -15.95 -5.88
C ALA A 35 -7.14 -15.38 -4.55
N LEU A 36 -7.48 -16.02 -3.43
CA LEU A 36 -7.04 -15.61 -2.10
C LEU A 36 -5.52 -15.73 -1.94
N ILE A 37 -4.93 -16.85 -2.36
CA ILE A 37 -3.48 -17.05 -2.29
C ILE A 37 -2.76 -15.95 -3.09
N ARG A 38 -3.21 -15.65 -4.31
CA ARG A 38 -2.62 -14.59 -5.13
C ARG A 38 -2.74 -13.20 -4.50
N ALA A 39 -3.90 -12.87 -3.93
CA ALA A 39 -4.09 -11.60 -3.25
C ALA A 39 -3.16 -11.45 -2.03
N ILE A 40 -2.89 -12.54 -1.31
CA ILE A 40 -1.95 -12.56 -0.18
C ILE A 40 -0.51 -12.41 -0.68
N GLU A 41 -0.11 -13.10 -1.74
CA GLU A 41 1.22 -12.98 -2.34
C GLU A 41 1.51 -11.54 -2.80
N ASP A 42 0.55 -10.92 -3.49
CA ASP A 42 0.66 -9.53 -3.94
C ASP A 42 0.76 -8.57 -2.74
N ALA A 43 -0.07 -8.76 -1.70
CA ALA A 43 -0.01 -7.93 -0.48
C ALA A 43 1.33 -8.07 0.28
N LEU A 44 1.91 -9.28 0.35
CA LEU A 44 3.22 -9.50 0.95
C LEU A 44 4.35 -8.89 0.11
N SER A 45 4.22 -8.91 -1.21
CA SER A 45 5.16 -8.22 -2.10
C SER A 45 5.10 -6.71 -1.90
N ASP A 46 3.89 -6.14 -1.85
CA ASP A 46 3.68 -4.71 -1.59
C ASP A 46 4.24 -4.28 -0.23
N LEU A 47 4.06 -5.10 0.81
CA LEU A 47 4.65 -4.86 2.12
C LEU A 47 6.18 -4.86 2.04
N SER A 48 6.77 -5.87 1.40
CA SER A 48 8.23 -5.96 1.22
C SER A 48 8.78 -4.78 0.42
N GLU A 49 8.05 -4.30 -0.59
CA GLU A 49 8.43 -3.11 -1.34
C GLU A 49 8.33 -1.84 -0.50
N ALA A 50 7.29 -1.70 0.32
CA ALA A 50 7.13 -0.58 1.23
C ALA A 50 8.26 -0.52 2.26
N GLU A 51 8.65 -1.68 2.82
CA GLU A 51 9.79 -1.82 3.72
C GLU A 51 11.09 -1.39 3.03
N ARG A 52 11.38 -1.93 1.83
CA ARG A 52 12.57 -1.53 1.05
C ARG A 52 12.62 -0.03 0.75
N ARG A 53 11.48 0.58 0.38
CA ARG A 53 11.38 2.02 0.15
C ARG A 53 11.67 2.82 1.42
N THR A 54 11.24 2.32 2.57
CA THR A 54 11.48 2.96 3.88
C THR A 54 12.95 2.83 4.27
N GLU A 55 13.54 1.65 4.18
CA GLU A 55 14.98 1.46 4.44
C GLU A 55 15.87 2.28 3.48
N GLN A 56 15.46 2.43 2.23
CA GLN A 56 16.19 3.26 1.27
C GLN A 56 16.07 4.74 1.62
N ARG A 57 14.90 5.21 2.07
CA ARG A 57 14.71 6.57 2.59
C ARG A 57 15.52 6.82 3.85
N ASP A 58 15.54 5.90 4.80
CA ASP A 58 16.31 6.02 6.05
C ASP A 58 17.82 6.05 5.78
N ARG A 59 18.28 5.27 4.79
CA ARG A 59 19.67 5.34 4.30
C ARG A 59 20.00 6.69 3.67
N LEU A 60 19.11 7.26 2.87
CA LEU A 60 19.30 8.58 2.27
C LEU A 60 19.29 9.70 3.32
N ILE A 61 18.40 9.61 4.32
CA ILE A 61 18.35 10.53 5.46
C ILE A 61 19.65 10.43 6.28
N SER A 62 20.09 9.22 6.59
CA SER A 62 21.35 8.97 7.30
C SER A 62 22.56 9.49 6.53
N TYR A 63 22.61 9.28 5.21
CA TYR A 63 23.68 9.83 4.36
C TYR A 63 23.66 11.36 4.31
N GLY A 64 22.46 11.96 4.25
CA GLY A 64 22.28 13.41 4.36
C GLY A 64 22.74 13.96 5.71
N TYR A 65 22.43 13.27 6.81
CA TYR A 65 22.87 13.64 8.16
C TYR A 65 24.39 13.49 8.32
N VAL A 66 24.98 12.41 7.82
CA VAL A 66 26.44 12.22 7.82
C VAL A 66 27.14 13.29 6.99
N ARG A 67 26.63 13.64 5.80
CA ARG A 67 27.22 14.73 5.00
C ARG A 67 27.08 16.09 5.70
N ALA A 68 25.93 16.37 6.32
CA ALA A 68 25.74 17.59 7.11
C ALA A 68 26.67 17.64 8.32
N GLY A 69 26.88 16.51 9.02
CA GLY A 69 27.81 16.39 10.14
C GLY A 69 29.28 16.52 9.72
N VAL A 70 29.67 15.99 8.57
CA VAL A 70 31.03 16.15 8.00
C VAL A 70 31.26 17.56 7.47
N ALA A 71 30.24 18.21 6.90
CA ALA A 71 30.32 19.61 6.48
C ALA A 71 30.26 20.60 7.65
N ALA A 72 29.61 20.22 8.76
CA ALA A 72 29.53 21.01 9.99
C ALA A 72 30.68 20.75 10.96
N ALA A 73 31.48 19.69 10.76
CA ALA A 73 32.77 19.53 11.42
C ALA A 73 33.74 20.56 10.80
N PRO A 74 34.07 21.64 11.52
CA PRO A 74 34.88 22.70 10.93
C PRO A 74 36.30 22.18 10.69
N ALA A 75 36.95 22.78 9.71
CA ALA A 75 38.39 22.90 9.66
C ALA A 75 38.90 23.48 10.99
N SER A 76 39.16 22.62 11.96
CA SER A 76 39.87 22.93 13.20
C SER A 76 41.04 21.95 13.35
N ASP A 77 41.89 21.91 12.33
CA ASP A 77 43.26 21.46 12.49
C ASP A 77 44.10 22.06 11.36
N ALA A 78 44.51 23.31 11.55
CA ALA A 78 45.63 23.91 10.85
C ALA A 78 46.22 24.98 11.79
N ALA A 79 47.44 24.65 12.23
CA ALA A 79 48.33 25.36 13.15
C ALA A 79 48.60 26.83 12.80
#